data_AF-A0A358EK83-F1
#
_entry.id   AF-A0A358EK83-F1
#
_cell.length_a   1.000
_cell.length_b   1.000
_cell.length_c   1.000
_cell.angle_alpha   90.00
_cell.angle_beta   90.00
_cell.angle_gamma   90.00
#
_symmetry.space_group_name_H-M   'P 1'
#
loop_
_entity.id
_entity.type
_entity.pdbx_description
1 polymer ?
#
loop_
_entity_poly.entity_id
_entity_poly.type
_entity_poly.pdbx_seq_one_letter_code
_entity_poly.pdbx_strand_id
1 'polypeptide(L)'
;MFRFAKLPFIALVLVPFLDAADLIRPAGELLIIKPTPSPGPLDNPLKGYCLYTTAGKIHRPYSMVFQYASWKELEPLEGRYAFEDWEKRKWSHPRASGKHVVFRVYVDYPGKPLGLPDWLRAKGVTEKNYRAHGGGKSPDYNHPQMVQALERLITAMGKRYNTHPRVAFIQLGLLGFWGEWHTYPRGELFASEPTQHRIIRAYLKAFPNKQLMARYADGVLSQYHTIGFHDDMFPEDTDNGKDWSFLARMRRGGHIDNWKKNVVGGEMVP
;
A
#
# COMPACT_ATOMS: atom_id res chain seq x y z
N MET A 1 -8.96 58.35 70.68
CA MET A 1 -8.00 58.02 69.60
C MET A 1 -7.24 56.79 70.09
N PHE A 2 -7.18 55.66 69.40
CA PHE A 2 -6.63 55.45 68.07
C PHE A 2 -7.36 54.32 67.33
N ARG A 3 -7.54 54.50 66.02
CA ARG A 3 -8.19 53.57 65.09
C ARG A 3 -7.23 52.46 64.68
N PHE A 4 -7.72 51.22 64.69
CA PHE A 4 -7.09 50.06 64.09
C PHE A 4 -7.03 50.19 62.57
N ALA A 5 -5.83 50.04 61.99
CA ALA A 5 -5.62 49.93 60.55
C ALA A 5 -5.41 48.45 60.17
N LYS A 6 -6.17 47.99 59.18
CA LYS A 6 -6.11 46.65 58.58
C LYS A 6 -4.90 46.56 57.63
N LEU A 7 -4.05 45.55 57.80
CA LEU A 7 -3.08 45.15 56.78
C LEU A 7 -3.75 44.17 55.77
N PRO A 8 -3.49 44.28 54.46
CA PRO A 8 -3.98 43.31 53.49
C PRO A 8 -3.09 42.06 53.46
N PHE A 9 -3.72 40.89 53.50
CA PHE A 9 -3.12 39.61 53.14
C PHE A 9 -2.98 39.54 51.61
N ILE A 10 -1.76 39.47 51.09
CA ILE A 10 -1.51 39.07 49.70
C ILE A 10 -1.13 37.60 49.73
N ALA A 11 -2.00 36.74 49.22
CA ALA A 11 -1.71 35.33 49.00
C ALA A 11 -0.82 35.19 47.76
N LEU A 12 0.39 34.66 47.95
CA LEU A 12 1.30 34.28 46.87
C LEU A 12 0.83 32.93 46.31
N VAL A 13 0.16 32.93 45.16
CA VAL A 13 -0.13 31.69 44.41
C VAL A 13 1.11 31.32 43.61
N LEU A 14 1.82 30.29 44.07
CA LEU A 14 2.84 29.59 43.28
C LEU A 14 2.14 28.83 42.14
N VAL A 15 2.20 29.39 40.93
CA VAL A 15 1.90 28.63 39.70
C VAL A 15 3.16 27.86 39.34
N PRO A 16 3.14 26.52 39.24
CA PRO A 16 4.28 25.80 38.73
C PRO A 16 4.38 26.08 37.23
N PHE A 17 5.48 26.72 36.81
CA PHE A 17 5.94 26.68 35.43
C PHE A 17 6.25 25.21 35.12
N LEU A 18 5.33 24.52 34.46
CA LEU A 18 5.70 23.35 33.67
C LEU A 18 6.51 23.91 32.50
N ASP A 19 7.82 23.67 32.52
CA ASP A 19 8.65 23.77 31.33
C ASP A 19 8.01 22.91 30.24
N ALA A 20 7.42 23.59 29.26
CA ALA A 20 7.18 23.01 27.96
C ALA A 20 8.57 22.73 27.38
N ALA A 21 9.07 21.51 27.62
CA ALA A 21 10.15 20.97 26.82
C ALA A 21 9.60 20.89 25.39
N ASP A 22 9.85 21.96 24.63
CA ASP A 22 9.70 22.00 23.19
C ASP A 22 10.44 20.78 22.63
N LEU A 23 9.67 19.78 22.21
CA LEU A 23 10.11 18.75 21.28
C LEU A 23 10.36 19.42 19.93
N ILE A 24 11.45 20.19 19.85
CA ILE A 24 12.00 20.68 18.60
C ILE A 24 12.46 19.44 17.84
N ARG A 25 11.60 18.95 16.95
CA ARG A 25 12.05 18.12 15.83
C ARG A 25 13.09 18.94 15.08
N PRO A 26 14.35 18.47 14.89
CA PRO A 26 15.27 19.17 14.03
C PRO A 26 14.60 19.30 12.66
N ALA A 27 14.43 20.53 12.19
CA ALA A 27 14.00 20.80 10.83
C ALA A 27 14.98 20.07 9.92
N GLY A 28 14.49 19.08 9.15
CA GLY A 28 15.32 18.35 8.20
C GLY A 28 16.00 19.36 7.30
N GLU A 29 17.33 19.37 7.33
CA GLU A 29 18.13 20.31 6.56
C GLU A 29 17.77 20.15 5.07
N LEU A 30 17.50 21.28 4.40
CA LEU A 30 17.04 21.27 3.02
C LEU A 30 18.23 20.90 2.12
N LEU A 31 18.31 19.63 1.72
CA LEU A 31 19.37 19.15 0.84
C LEU A 31 19.12 19.66 -0.59
N ILE A 32 19.88 20.68 -1.00
CA ILE A 32 19.86 21.18 -2.38
C ILE A 32 20.89 20.39 -3.20
N ILE A 33 20.41 19.43 -4.00
CA ILE A 33 21.22 18.73 -4.99
C ILE A 33 21.13 19.49 -6.32
N LYS A 34 22.29 19.88 -6.88
CA LYS A 34 22.39 20.45 -8.23
C LYS A 34 23.04 19.42 -9.18
N PRO A 35 22.25 18.61 -9.88
CA PRO A 35 22.78 17.66 -10.86
C PRO A 35 23.54 18.39 -11.98
N THR A 36 24.58 17.74 -12.51
CA THR A 36 25.27 18.22 -13.71
C THR A 36 24.29 18.29 -14.88
N PRO A 37 24.27 19.39 -15.67
CA PRO A 37 23.42 19.48 -16.85
C PRO A 37 23.64 18.29 -17.80
N SER A 38 22.55 17.66 -18.22
CA SER A 38 22.53 16.57 -19.21
C SER A 38 21.50 16.92 -20.28
N PRO A 39 21.68 16.48 -21.54
CA PRO A 39 20.61 16.54 -22.54
C PRO A 39 19.38 15.78 -22.04
N GLY A 40 18.26 16.47 -21.89
CA GLY A 40 16.98 15.90 -21.45
C GLY A 40 16.52 16.35 -20.07
N PRO A 41 15.24 16.09 -19.72
CA PRO A 41 14.74 16.35 -18.37
C PRO A 41 15.53 15.52 -17.35
N LEU A 42 15.63 16.04 -16.13
CA LEU A 42 16.08 15.26 -14.98
C LEU A 42 15.29 13.94 -14.92
N ASP A 43 16.01 12.81 -14.93
CA ASP A 43 15.41 11.51 -14.69
C ASP A 43 14.68 11.59 -13.35
N ASN A 44 13.35 11.48 -13.39
CA ASN A 44 12.55 11.29 -12.20
C ASN A 44 12.32 9.79 -12.05
N PRO A 45 13.15 9.07 -11.28
CA PRO A 45 13.15 7.62 -11.29
C PRO A 45 11.85 7.01 -10.74
N LEU A 46 10.98 7.83 -10.14
CA LEU A 46 9.68 7.45 -9.61
C LEU A 46 8.49 7.98 -10.45
N LYS A 47 8.75 8.49 -11.66
CA LYS A 47 7.72 8.88 -12.64
C LYS A 47 7.99 8.23 -13.99
N GLY A 48 6.92 7.96 -14.73
CA GLY A 48 6.99 7.35 -16.06
C GLY A 48 6.57 5.88 -16.05
N TYR A 49 7.02 5.14 -17.06
CA TYR A 49 6.58 3.76 -17.30
C TYR A 49 7.00 2.81 -16.18
N CYS A 50 6.03 2.04 -15.69
CA CYS A 50 6.21 0.91 -14.78
C CYS A 50 5.79 -0.37 -15.50
N LEU A 51 6.74 -1.28 -15.74
CA LEU A 51 6.50 -2.40 -16.66
C LEU A 51 6.46 -3.74 -15.94
N TYR A 52 5.64 -4.66 -16.46
CA TYR A 52 5.81 -6.06 -16.17
C TYR A 52 7.17 -6.57 -16.66
N THR A 53 7.86 -7.33 -15.83
CA THR A 53 9.07 -8.04 -16.27
C THR A 53 8.80 -9.02 -17.41
N THR A 54 7.55 -9.45 -17.58
CA THR A 54 7.07 -10.34 -18.64
C THR A 54 6.44 -9.61 -19.83
N ALA A 55 6.46 -8.27 -19.87
CA ALA A 55 5.93 -7.51 -20.99
C ALA A 55 6.58 -7.93 -22.33
N GLY A 56 5.93 -7.66 -23.46
CA GLY A 56 6.49 -7.94 -24.78
C GLY A 56 7.74 -7.11 -25.10
N LYS A 57 7.89 -6.71 -26.37
CA LYS A 57 8.99 -5.84 -26.78
C LYS A 57 8.79 -4.44 -26.16
N ILE A 58 9.81 -3.93 -25.49
CA ILE A 58 9.77 -2.63 -24.82
C ILE A 58 10.42 -1.59 -25.73
N HIS A 59 9.70 -0.51 -26.02
CA HIS A 59 10.12 0.53 -26.98
C HIS A 59 10.39 1.90 -26.32
N ARG A 60 10.23 1.99 -25.00
CA ARG A 60 10.36 3.24 -24.23
C ARG A 60 11.29 3.06 -23.04
N PRO A 61 12.03 4.11 -22.64
CA PRO A 61 12.79 4.07 -21.40
C PRO A 61 11.85 3.91 -20.20
N TYR A 62 12.31 3.19 -19.19
CA TYR A 62 11.57 2.95 -17.95
C TYR A 62 12.54 2.85 -16.76
N SER A 63 12.05 3.28 -15.60
CA SER A 63 12.78 3.33 -14.32
C SER A 63 12.17 2.43 -13.26
N MET A 64 10.94 1.93 -13.49
CA MET A 64 10.18 1.10 -12.57
C MET A 64 9.73 -0.20 -13.21
N VAL A 65 9.63 -1.26 -12.39
CA VAL A 65 8.96 -2.51 -12.76
C VAL A 65 7.89 -2.87 -11.75
N PHE A 66 6.81 -3.46 -12.25
CA PHE A 66 5.76 -4.04 -11.43
C PHE A 66 5.94 -5.56 -11.29
N GLN A 67 5.74 -6.07 -10.08
CA GLN A 67 5.91 -7.49 -9.77
C GLN A 67 4.82 -7.99 -8.82
N TYR A 68 4.24 -9.14 -9.15
CA TYR A 68 3.43 -9.88 -8.20
C TYR A 68 4.29 -10.72 -7.25
N ALA A 69 3.85 -10.81 -6.00
CA ALA A 69 4.36 -11.74 -5.00
C ALA A 69 3.22 -12.61 -4.47
N SER A 70 3.42 -13.92 -4.44
CA SER A 70 2.52 -14.82 -3.73
C SER A 70 2.80 -14.73 -2.22
N TRP A 71 1.78 -14.65 -1.36
CA TRP A 71 2.03 -14.70 0.09
C TRP A 71 2.76 -15.99 0.49
N LYS A 72 2.39 -17.14 -0.08
CA LYS A 72 3.06 -18.42 0.16
C LYS A 72 4.56 -18.39 -0.16
N GLU A 73 4.99 -17.61 -1.15
CA GLU A 73 6.42 -17.41 -1.43
C GLU A 73 7.09 -16.50 -0.40
N LEU A 74 6.38 -15.50 0.13
CA LEU A 74 6.93 -14.55 1.10
C LEU A 74 6.97 -15.09 2.54
N GLU A 75 6.07 -16.00 2.89
CA GLU A 75 5.96 -16.61 4.22
C GLU A 75 5.61 -18.11 4.12
N PRO A 76 6.57 -18.95 3.66
CA PRO A 76 6.34 -20.37 3.46
C PRO A 76 6.01 -21.11 4.77
N LEU A 77 6.57 -20.65 5.89
CA LEU A 77 6.29 -21.15 7.24
C LEU A 77 5.88 -19.97 8.13
N GLU A 78 4.99 -20.20 9.09
CA GLU A 78 4.48 -19.13 9.96
C GLU A 78 5.62 -18.36 10.65
N GLY A 79 5.65 -17.04 10.45
CA GLY A 79 6.65 -16.16 11.03
C GLY A 79 8.06 -16.27 10.42
N ARG A 80 8.27 -17.15 9.42
CA ARG A 80 9.53 -17.27 8.68
C ARG A 80 9.40 -16.65 7.30
N TYR A 81 9.78 -15.38 7.22
CA TYR A 81 9.67 -14.61 5.98
C TYR A 81 10.84 -14.87 5.04
N ALA A 82 10.55 -15.25 3.79
CA ALA A 82 11.53 -15.51 2.74
C ALA A 82 11.67 -14.32 1.77
N PHE A 83 11.67 -13.10 2.32
CA PHE A 83 11.77 -11.87 1.51
C PHE A 83 13.03 -11.85 0.65
N GLU A 84 14.19 -12.16 1.23
CA GLU A 84 15.47 -12.14 0.50
C GLU A 84 15.49 -13.10 -0.69
N ASP A 85 14.89 -14.29 -0.56
CA ASP A 85 14.83 -15.26 -1.66
C ASP A 85 13.91 -14.79 -2.78
N TRP A 86 12.76 -14.20 -2.43
CA TRP A 86 11.86 -13.58 -3.40
C TRP A 86 12.56 -12.41 -4.11
N GLU A 87 13.22 -11.53 -3.36
CA GLU A 87 13.99 -10.40 -3.88
C GLU A 87 15.09 -10.86 -4.83
N LYS A 88 15.95 -11.81 -4.43
CA LYS A 88 17.03 -12.35 -5.27
C LYS A 88 16.50 -12.89 -6.59
N ARG A 89 15.37 -13.59 -6.59
CA ARG A 89 14.77 -14.14 -7.82
C ARG A 89 14.13 -13.07 -8.68
N LYS A 90 13.39 -12.12 -8.08
CA LYS A 90 12.61 -11.13 -8.83
C LYS A 90 13.43 -9.93 -9.27
N TRP A 91 14.36 -9.47 -8.44
CA TRP A 91 15.15 -8.26 -8.66
C TRP A 91 16.41 -8.50 -9.50
N SER A 92 16.85 -9.76 -9.65
CA SER A 92 17.93 -10.16 -10.56
C SER A 92 17.46 -10.29 -12.01
N HIS A 93 16.15 -10.27 -12.27
CA HIS A 93 15.62 -10.27 -13.63
C HIS A 93 16.26 -9.13 -14.44
N PRO A 94 16.75 -9.35 -15.68
CA PRO A 94 17.46 -8.32 -16.45
C PRO A 94 16.67 -7.02 -16.59
N ARG A 95 15.35 -7.13 -16.80
CA ARG A 95 14.46 -5.97 -16.88
C ARG A 95 14.22 -5.24 -15.56
N ALA A 96 14.49 -5.88 -14.42
CA ALA A 96 14.34 -5.28 -13.08
C ALA A 96 15.66 -4.72 -12.53
N SER A 97 16.80 -5.19 -13.03
CA SER A 97 18.12 -4.77 -12.55
C SER A 97 18.31 -3.26 -12.70
N GLY A 98 18.76 -2.59 -11.64
CA GLY A 98 18.91 -1.13 -11.59
C GLY A 98 17.60 -0.33 -11.65
N LYS A 99 16.44 -0.98 -11.54
CA LYS A 99 15.11 -0.34 -11.55
C LYS A 99 14.50 -0.33 -10.16
N HIS A 100 13.66 0.67 -9.91
CA HIS A 100 12.77 0.67 -8.77
C HIS A 100 11.66 -0.38 -8.95
N VAL A 101 11.14 -0.87 -7.83
CA VAL A 101 10.14 -1.93 -7.81
C VAL A 101 8.85 -1.41 -7.17
N VAL A 102 7.74 -1.63 -7.87
CA VAL A 102 6.40 -1.60 -7.33
C VAL A 102 5.94 -3.05 -7.26
N PHE A 103 5.30 -3.46 -6.15
CA PHE A 103 4.81 -4.83 -6.06
C PHE A 103 3.49 -4.92 -5.31
N ARG A 104 2.74 -5.98 -5.66
CA ARG A 104 1.46 -6.34 -5.06
C ARG A 104 1.54 -7.79 -4.60
N VAL A 105 1.20 -8.02 -3.33
CA VAL A 105 1.10 -9.39 -2.80
C VAL A 105 -0.30 -9.91 -3.09
N TYR A 106 -0.44 -11.17 -3.47
CA TYR A 106 -1.74 -11.80 -3.64
C TYR A 106 -1.86 -13.06 -2.78
N VAL A 107 -3.10 -13.37 -2.40
CA VAL A 107 -3.44 -14.66 -1.81
C VAL A 107 -4.17 -15.52 -2.83
N ASP A 108 -5.15 -14.95 -3.52
CA ASP A 108 -5.91 -15.60 -4.58
C ASP A 108 -5.57 -14.96 -5.94
N TYR A 109 -5.18 -15.78 -6.91
CA TYR A 109 -4.89 -15.35 -8.27
C TYR A 109 -5.55 -16.36 -9.23
N PRO A 110 -6.67 -15.98 -9.88
CA PRO A 110 -7.34 -16.84 -10.84
C PRO A 110 -6.40 -17.39 -11.92
N GLY A 111 -6.45 -18.70 -12.16
CA GLY A 111 -5.59 -19.39 -13.12
C GLY A 111 -4.14 -19.64 -12.67
N LYS A 112 -3.77 -19.32 -11.41
CA LYS A 112 -2.47 -19.66 -10.83
C LYS A 112 -2.60 -20.54 -9.57
N PRO A 113 -1.53 -21.24 -9.17
CA PRO A 113 -1.48 -21.88 -7.86
C PRO A 113 -1.78 -20.87 -6.74
N LEU A 114 -2.57 -21.32 -5.78
CA LEU A 114 -3.04 -20.46 -4.70
C LEU A 114 -1.87 -19.95 -3.85
N GLY A 115 -1.90 -18.65 -3.56
CA GLY A 115 -0.89 -17.98 -2.75
C GLY A 115 -1.13 -18.05 -1.24
N LEU A 116 -2.17 -18.75 -0.77
CA LEU A 116 -2.39 -19.00 0.66
C LEU A 116 -1.33 -19.97 1.21
N PRO A 117 -0.56 -19.58 2.25
CA PRO A 117 0.38 -20.48 2.92
C PRO A 117 -0.31 -21.72 3.52
N ASP A 118 0.37 -22.87 3.46
CA ASP A 118 -0.21 -24.16 3.91
C ASP A 118 -0.48 -24.17 5.42
N TRP A 119 0.33 -23.46 6.20
CA TRP A 119 0.16 -23.34 7.65
C TRP A 119 -1.14 -22.61 8.06
N LEU A 120 -1.71 -21.76 7.20
CA LEU A 120 -3.02 -21.16 7.46
C LEU A 120 -4.17 -22.15 7.25
N ARG A 121 -4.04 -23.05 6.26
CA ARG A 121 -5.01 -24.15 6.10
C ARG A 121 -4.97 -25.09 7.30
N ALA A 122 -3.78 -25.39 7.80
CA ALA A 122 -3.61 -26.19 9.03
C ALA A 122 -4.24 -25.53 10.26
N LYS A 123 -4.40 -24.19 10.25
CA LYS A 123 -5.12 -23.42 11.27
C LYS A 123 -6.62 -23.26 11.03
N GLY A 124 -7.17 -23.96 10.04
CA GLY A 124 -8.61 -23.99 9.76
C GLY A 124 -9.12 -22.86 8.86
N VAL A 125 -8.25 -22.05 8.24
CA VAL A 125 -8.70 -21.07 7.24
C VAL A 125 -9.31 -21.83 6.06
N THR A 126 -10.61 -21.64 5.85
CA THR A 126 -11.36 -22.30 4.78
C THR A 126 -11.19 -21.58 3.45
N GLU A 127 -11.47 -22.30 2.36
CA GLU A 127 -11.37 -21.81 0.99
C GLU A 127 -12.62 -22.21 0.21
N LYS A 128 -13.07 -21.37 -0.73
CA LYS A 128 -14.20 -21.64 -1.62
C LYS A 128 -13.75 -21.67 -3.06
N ASN A 129 -14.10 -22.74 -3.78
CA ASN A 129 -13.81 -22.88 -5.21
C ASN A 129 -14.67 -21.90 -6.04
N TYR A 130 -14.10 -21.38 -7.12
CA TYR A 130 -14.81 -20.61 -8.14
C TYR A 130 -14.26 -20.92 -9.54
N ARG A 131 -15.02 -20.53 -10.59
CA ARG A 131 -14.67 -20.78 -12.00
C ARG A 131 -14.38 -19.52 -12.83
N ALA A 132 -14.80 -18.35 -12.35
CA ALA A 132 -14.56 -17.08 -13.04
C ALA A 132 -13.06 -16.87 -13.29
N HIS A 133 -12.71 -16.21 -14.41
CA HIS A 133 -11.33 -15.80 -14.73
C HIS A 133 -10.31 -16.94 -14.81
N GLY A 134 -10.73 -18.14 -15.20
CA GLY A 134 -9.88 -19.34 -15.21
C GLY A 134 -9.94 -20.16 -13.92
N GLY A 135 -10.67 -19.67 -12.91
CA GLY A 135 -10.99 -20.40 -11.69
C GLY A 135 -9.85 -20.42 -10.66
N GLY A 136 -10.20 -20.90 -9.47
CA GLY A 136 -9.30 -20.91 -8.33
C GLY A 136 -10.03 -21.18 -7.01
N LYS A 137 -9.38 -20.77 -5.92
CA LYS A 137 -9.88 -20.90 -4.55
C LYS A 137 -9.73 -19.59 -3.81
N SER A 138 -10.82 -19.01 -3.34
CA SER A 138 -10.75 -17.80 -2.50
C SER A 138 -10.70 -18.21 -1.03
N PRO A 139 -9.73 -17.73 -0.23
CA PRO A 139 -9.75 -17.95 1.21
C PRO A 139 -10.91 -17.19 1.86
N ASP A 140 -11.36 -17.65 3.03
CA ASP A 140 -12.21 -16.86 3.90
C ASP A 140 -11.40 -15.71 4.52
N TYR A 141 -11.48 -14.54 3.88
CA TYR A 141 -10.81 -13.33 4.34
C TYR A 141 -11.26 -12.87 5.74
N ASN A 142 -12.43 -13.31 6.22
CA ASN A 142 -12.96 -12.93 7.53
C ASN A 142 -12.58 -13.91 8.64
N HIS A 143 -11.94 -15.04 8.31
CA HIS A 143 -11.49 -16.00 9.31
C HIS A 143 -10.50 -15.33 10.29
N PRO A 144 -10.65 -15.46 11.63
CA PRO A 144 -9.81 -14.75 12.59
C PRO A 144 -8.30 -14.98 12.41
N GLN A 145 -7.91 -16.23 12.11
CA GLN A 145 -6.51 -16.58 11.83
C GLN A 145 -6.00 -15.93 10.53
N MET A 146 -6.87 -15.77 9.53
CA MET A 146 -6.54 -15.10 8.27
C MET A 146 -6.25 -13.61 8.51
N VAL A 147 -7.15 -12.91 9.20
CA VAL A 147 -6.99 -11.47 9.48
C VAL A 147 -5.74 -11.19 10.31
N GLN A 148 -5.49 -11.96 11.36
CA GLN A 148 -4.28 -11.80 12.19
C GLN A 148 -3.01 -12.06 11.38
N ALA A 149 -3.01 -13.07 10.51
CA ALA A 149 -1.87 -13.39 9.67
C ALA A 149 -1.59 -12.33 8.61
N LEU A 150 -2.63 -11.78 7.98
CA LEU A 150 -2.52 -10.65 7.05
C LEU A 150 -1.87 -9.44 7.74
N GLU A 151 -2.32 -9.07 8.94
CA GLU A 151 -1.74 -7.97 9.72
C GLU A 151 -0.26 -8.23 10.07
N ARG A 152 0.10 -9.48 10.42
CA ARG A 152 1.49 -9.88 10.70
C ARG A 152 2.37 -9.76 9.45
N LEU A 153 1.92 -10.28 8.31
CA LEU A 153 2.65 -10.17 7.05
C LEU A 153 2.87 -8.70 6.67
N ILE A 154 1.82 -7.87 6.72
CA ILE A 154 1.92 -6.44 6.41
C ILE A 154 2.92 -5.74 7.34
N THR A 155 2.89 -6.08 8.63
CA THR A 155 3.87 -5.57 9.61
C THR A 155 5.30 -5.98 9.24
N ALA A 156 5.52 -7.24 8.85
CA ALA A 156 6.82 -7.73 8.43
C ALA A 156 7.31 -7.07 7.12
N MET A 157 6.40 -6.86 6.17
CA MET A 157 6.68 -6.10 4.95
C MET A 157 7.05 -4.65 5.27
N GLY A 158 6.38 -4.01 6.23
CA GLY A 158 6.73 -2.67 6.71
C GLY A 158 8.15 -2.60 7.24
N LYS A 159 8.52 -3.55 8.11
CA LYS A 159 9.90 -3.66 8.64
C LYS A 159 10.93 -3.83 7.53
N ARG A 160 10.62 -4.58 6.47
CA ARG A 160 11.55 -4.85 5.36
C ARG A 160 11.62 -3.70 4.34
N TYR A 161 10.49 -3.09 4.00
CA TYR A 161 10.35 -2.28 2.79
C TYR A 161 10.02 -0.80 3.01
N ASN A 162 9.57 -0.38 4.20
CA ASN A 162 9.12 1.01 4.43
C ASN A 162 10.18 2.07 4.07
N THR A 163 11.44 1.83 4.37
CA THR A 163 12.56 2.72 4.02
C THR A 163 13.48 2.14 2.95
N HIS A 164 13.10 1.01 2.34
CA HIS A 164 13.95 0.35 1.34
C HIS A 164 14.04 1.21 0.06
N PRO A 165 15.24 1.62 -0.37
CA PRO A 165 15.40 2.64 -1.42
C PRO A 165 14.97 2.14 -2.81
N ARG A 166 15.08 0.83 -3.06
CA ARG A 166 14.65 0.23 -4.34
C ARG A 166 13.13 0.12 -4.47
N VAL A 167 12.40 0.06 -3.36
CA VAL A 167 10.93 -0.08 -3.41
C VAL A 167 10.34 1.32 -3.61
N ALA A 168 9.76 1.56 -4.79
CA ALA A 168 9.12 2.83 -5.12
C ALA A 168 7.83 3.02 -4.32
N PHE A 169 6.89 2.09 -4.53
CA PHE A 169 5.53 2.14 -3.99
C PHE A 169 5.08 0.74 -3.61
N ILE A 170 4.12 0.66 -2.69
CA ILE A 170 3.47 -0.60 -2.31
C ILE A 170 2.02 -0.54 -2.78
N GLN A 171 1.61 -1.48 -3.62
CA GLN A 171 0.20 -1.65 -3.93
C GLN A 171 -0.47 -2.47 -2.83
N LEU A 172 -1.61 -1.98 -2.34
CA LEU A 172 -2.47 -2.71 -1.42
C LEU A 172 -2.93 -3.97 -2.14
N GLY A 173 -2.39 -5.10 -1.68
CA GLY A 173 -2.73 -6.42 -2.19
C GLY A 173 -3.52 -7.24 -1.17
N LEU A 174 -3.32 -8.54 -1.23
CA LEU A 174 -3.81 -9.59 -0.35
C LEU A 174 -5.31 -9.87 -0.46
N LEU A 175 -6.15 -8.85 -0.44
CA LEU A 175 -7.60 -9.01 -0.50
C LEU A 175 -8.09 -9.12 -1.95
N GLY A 176 -8.95 -10.11 -2.20
CA GLY A 176 -9.61 -10.30 -3.48
C GLY A 176 -8.78 -11.04 -4.53
N PHE A 177 -9.38 -11.24 -5.70
CA PHE A 177 -8.72 -11.83 -6.87
C PHE A 177 -7.57 -10.94 -7.30
N TRP A 178 -6.41 -11.54 -7.62
CA TRP A 178 -5.16 -10.85 -7.97
C TRP A 178 -4.61 -9.90 -6.88
N GLY A 179 -5.25 -9.86 -5.70
CA GLY A 179 -5.02 -8.83 -4.69
C GLY A 179 -5.63 -7.46 -5.06
N GLU A 180 -6.62 -7.42 -5.96
CA GLU A 180 -7.16 -6.18 -6.55
C GLU A 180 -8.34 -5.57 -5.78
N TRP A 181 -8.63 -6.06 -4.58
CA TRP A 181 -9.71 -5.54 -3.73
C TRP A 181 -11.11 -5.71 -4.31
N HIS A 182 -11.33 -6.81 -5.02
CA HIS A 182 -12.66 -7.32 -5.37
C HIS A 182 -12.58 -8.83 -5.63
N THR A 183 -13.73 -9.49 -5.66
CA THR A 183 -13.87 -10.88 -6.12
C THR A 183 -14.87 -11.00 -7.27
N TYR A 184 -15.12 -9.90 -8.01
CA TYR A 184 -16.11 -9.88 -9.10
C TYR A 184 -15.90 -11.06 -10.08
N PRO A 185 -16.98 -11.77 -10.48
CA PRO A 185 -18.39 -11.53 -10.18
C PRO A 185 -18.89 -12.18 -8.87
N ARG A 186 -18.00 -12.77 -8.06
CA ARG A 186 -18.29 -13.51 -6.83
C ARG A 186 -18.16 -12.63 -5.59
N GLY A 187 -18.95 -11.55 -5.53
CA GLY A 187 -18.87 -10.55 -4.45
C GLY A 187 -19.04 -11.13 -3.04
N GLU A 188 -19.74 -12.25 -2.88
CA GLU A 188 -19.94 -12.96 -1.61
C GLU A 188 -18.66 -13.61 -1.05
N LEU A 189 -17.58 -13.67 -1.84
CA LEU A 189 -16.26 -14.15 -1.41
C LEU A 189 -15.37 -13.03 -0.84
N PHE A 190 -15.75 -11.76 -1.00
CA PHE A 190 -14.88 -10.65 -0.61
C PHE A 190 -14.84 -10.43 0.91
N ALA A 191 -13.79 -9.76 1.37
CA ALA A 191 -13.64 -9.37 2.76
C ALA A 191 -14.76 -8.42 3.21
N SER A 192 -15.25 -8.61 4.43
CA SER A 192 -16.18 -7.65 5.05
C SER A 192 -15.52 -6.28 5.27
N GLU A 193 -16.31 -5.21 5.35
CA GLU A 193 -15.77 -3.87 5.61
C GLU A 193 -14.93 -3.78 6.90
N PRO A 194 -15.31 -4.41 8.04
CA PRO A 194 -14.45 -4.45 9.22
C PRO A 194 -13.06 -5.05 8.95
N THR A 195 -13.00 -6.13 8.17
CA THR A 195 -11.73 -6.74 7.74
C THR A 195 -10.95 -5.78 6.84
N GLN A 196 -11.58 -5.19 5.84
CA GLN A 196 -10.95 -4.21 4.94
C GLN A 196 -10.30 -3.07 5.74
N HIS A 197 -11.05 -2.45 6.66
CA HIS A 197 -10.53 -1.40 7.53
C HIS A 197 -9.32 -1.83 8.37
N ARG A 198 -9.32 -3.05 8.91
CA ARG A 198 -8.16 -3.59 9.65
C ARG A 198 -6.93 -3.69 8.75
N ILE A 199 -7.10 -4.24 7.55
CA ILE A 199 -6.00 -4.41 6.59
C ILE A 199 -5.46 -3.05 6.12
N ILE A 200 -6.31 -2.07 5.80
CA ILE A 200 -5.88 -0.71 5.42
C ILE A 200 -5.08 -0.07 6.55
N ARG A 201 -5.58 -0.13 7.79
CA ARG A 201 -4.86 0.42 8.96
C ARG A 201 -3.53 -0.28 9.19
N ALA A 202 -3.43 -1.59 8.95
CA ALA A 202 -2.16 -2.31 9.03
C ALA A 202 -1.16 -1.78 8.00
N TYR A 203 -1.57 -1.55 6.75
CA TYR A 203 -0.71 -0.96 5.72
C TYR A 203 -0.26 0.45 6.12
N LEU A 204 -1.19 1.33 6.50
CA LEU A 204 -0.87 2.70 6.93
C LEU A 204 0.12 2.72 8.10
N LYS A 205 -0.05 1.82 9.07
CA LYS A 205 0.87 1.68 10.22
C LYS A 205 2.25 1.14 9.82
N ALA A 206 2.28 0.19 8.88
CA ALA A 206 3.51 -0.47 8.44
C ALA A 206 4.37 0.41 7.51
N PHE A 207 3.74 1.35 6.80
CA PHE A 207 4.35 2.15 5.74
C PHE A 207 4.25 3.67 5.95
N PRO A 208 4.67 4.22 7.11
CA PRO A 208 4.58 5.67 7.35
C PRO A 208 5.48 6.51 6.43
N ASN A 209 6.51 5.92 5.82
CA ASN A 209 7.51 6.61 4.97
C ASN A 209 7.49 6.13 3.52
N LYS A 210 6.46 5.37 3.12
CA LYS A 210 6.33 4.81 1.76
C LYS A 210 4.93 5.11 1.24
N GLN A 211 4.82 5.54 -0.01
CA GLN A 211 3.50 5.74 -0.60
C GLN A 211 2.83 4.40 -0.91
N LEU A 212 1.53 4.36 -0.64
CA LEU A 212 0.64 3.23 -0.85
C LEU A 212 -0.27 3.50 -2.05
N MET A 213 -0.68 2.44 -2.73
CA MET A 213 -1.59 2.50 -3.89
C MET A 213 -2.73 1.49 -3.75
N ALA A 214 -3.98 1.94 -3.76
CA ALA A 214 -5.16 1.08 -3.87
C ALA A 214 -5.73 1.10 -5.28
N ARG A 215 -6.44 0.06 -5.70
CA ARG A 215 -7.05 0.03 -7.04
C ARG A 215 -8.29 0.91 -7.10
N TYR A 216 -9.18 0.75 -6.12
CA TYR A 216 -10.46 1.44 -6.09
C TYR A 216 -10.50 2.52 -5.02
N ALA A 217 -11.02 3.69 -5.40
CA ALA A 217 -11.10 4.89 -4.57
C ALA A 217 -12.44 5.07 -3.87
N ASP A 218 -13.41 4.21 -4.10
CA ASP A 218 -14.73 4.23 -3.46
C ASP A 218 -14.88 3.08 -2.44
N GLY A 219 -16.08 2.92 -1.90
CA GLY A 219 -16.32 2.00 -0.78
C GLY A 219 -15.55 2.43 0.47
N VAL A 220 -14.94 1.46 1.16
CA VAL A 220 -14.13 1.72 2.37
C VAL A 220 -12.96 2.67 2.10
N LEU A 221 -12.36 2.62 0.89
CA LEU A 221 -11.18 3.43 0.54
C LEU A 221 -11.48 4.93 0.43
N SER A 222 -12.76 5.31 0.25
CA SER A 222 -13.18 6.72 0.19
C SER A 222 -12.84 7.51 1.45
N GLN A 223 -12.65 6.82 2.59
CA GLN A 223 -12.32 7.42 3.88
C GLN A 223 -10.81 7.69 4.07
N TYR A 224 -9.95 7.29 3.10
CA TYR A 224 -8.50 7.24 3.27
C TYR A 224 -7.75 8.14 2.28
N HIS A 225 -7.72 9.45 2.56
CA HIS A 225 -7.13 10.46 1.65
C HIS A 225 -5.59 10.49 1.57
N THR A 226 -4.88 9.69 2.38
CA THR A 226 -3.41 9.57 2.35
C THR A 226 -2.91 8.41 1.48
N ILE A 227 -3.82 7.65 0.88
CA ILE A 227 -3.51 6.54 -0.02
C ILE A 227 -3.60 7.03 -1.47
N GLY A 228 -2.63 6.65 -2.29
CA GLY A 228 -2.63 6.84 -3.74
C GLY A 228 -3.47 5.80 -4.47
N PHE A 229 -3.65 5.94 -5.78
CA PHE A 229 -4.49 5.02 -6.57
C PHE A 229 -3.83 4.55 -7.86
N HIS A 230 -4.22 3.37 -8.35
CA HIS A 230 -3.76 2.85 -9.64
C HIS A 230 -4.91 2.34 -10.50
N ASP A 231 -4.84 2.63 -11.79
CA ASP A 231 -5.74 2.12 -12.82
C ASP A 231 -5.16 0.84 -13.43
N ASP A 232 -5.72 -0.33 -13.11
CA ASP A 232 -5.22 -1.61 -13.60
C ASP A 232 -5.49 -1.87 -15.11
N MET A 233 -6.22 -0.99 -15.79
CA MET A 233 -6.67 -1.21 -17.17
C MET A 233 -6.60 0.10 -18.00
N PHE A 234 -5.49 0.83 -17.88
CA PHE A 234 -5.29 2.09 -18.61
C PHE A 234 -5.00 1.85 -20.12
N PRO A 235 -5.57 2.64 -21.06
CA PRO A 235 -6.62 3.64 -20.86
C PRO A 235 -8.05 3.09 -20.98
N GLU A 236 -8.23 1.79 -21.24
CA GLU A 236 -9.50 1.16 -21.59
C GLU A 236 -10.58 1.35 -20.52
N ASP A 237 -10.21 1.23 -19.24
CA ASP A 237 -11.12 1.39 -18.09
C ASP A 237 -10.98 2.75 -17.40
N THR A 238 -10.20 3.67 -17.95
CA THR A 238 -9.86 4.93 -17.26
C THR A 238 -11.08 5.84 -17.12
N ASP A 239 -11.76 6.16 -18.23
CA ASP A 239 -12.94 7.04 -18.25
C ASP A 239 -13.90 6.64 -19.38
N ASN A 240 -14.19 5.34 -19.49
CA ASN A 240 -15.01 4.77 -20.56
C ASN A 240 -16.53 5.02 -20.43
N GLY A 241 -16.93 5.99 -19.60
CA GLY A 241 -18.33 6.33 -19.35
C GLY A 241 -19.10 5.30 -18.52
N LYS A 242 -18.45 4.24 -18.01
CA LYS A 242 -19.06 3.29 -17.09
C LYS A 242 -18.81 3.70 -15.64
N ASP A 243 -19.78 3.43 -14.77
CA ASP A 243 -19.65 3.74 -13.34
C ASP A 243 -18.47 3.00 -12.69
N TRP A 244 -18.10 1.83 -13.19
CA TRP A 244 -16.99 1.05 -12.66
C TRP A 244 -15.60 1.52 -13.13
N SER A 245 -15.53 2.47 -14.07
CA SER A 245 -14.26 3.03 -14.58
C SER A 245 -13.46 3.73 -13.48
N PHE A 246 -12.13 3.79 -13.66
CA PHE A 246 -11.21 4.35 -12.67
C PHE A 246 -11.59 5.78 -12.28
N LEU A 247 -11.75 6.69 -13.25
CA LEU A 247 -12.09 8.08 -12.96
C LEU A 247 -13.51 8.26 -12.40
N ALA A 248 -14.48 7.44 -12.81
CA ALA A 248 -15.81 7.46 -12.18
C ALA A 248 -15.74 7.10 -10.69
N ARG A 249 -14.94 6.09 -10.32
CA ARG A 249 -14.72 5.70 -8.93
C ARG A 249 -13.92 6.75 -8.16
N MET A 250 -12.90 7.36 -8.77
CA MET A 250 -12.16 8.48 -8.17
C MET A 250 -13.06 9.67 -7.86
N ARG A 251 -13.98 10.04 -8.76
CA ARG A 251 -14.98 11.11 -8.52
C ARG A 251 -15.92 10.72 -7.38
N ARG A 252 -16.48 9.50 -7.41
CA ARG A 252 -17.40 9.01 -6.38
C ARG A 252 -16.77 8.96 -4.99
N GLY A 253 -15.50 8.59 -4.90
CA GLY A 253 -14.74 8.55 -3.66
C GLY A 253 -14.21 9.92 -3.19
N GLY A 254 -14.38 11.00 -3.96
CA GLY A 254 -13.85 12.32 -3.60
C GLY A 254 -12.32 12.43 -3.72
N HIS A 255 -11.70 11.65 -4.62
CA HIS A 255 -10.25 11.54 -4.77
C HIS A 255 -9.71 12.12 -6.08
N ILE A 256 -10.47 12.92 -6.83
CA ILE A 256 -10.02 13.44 -8.13
C ILE A 256 -8.73 14.27 -8.06
N ASP A 257 -8.47 14.90 -6.92
CA ASP A 257 -7.28 15.71 -6.65
C ASP A 257 -6.15 14.94 -5.92
N ASN A 258 -6.30 13.63 -5.74
CA ASN A 258 -5.36 12.78 -5.00
C ASN A 258 -3.93 12.87 -5.55
N TRP A 259 -3.78 12.98 -6.88
CA TRP A 259 -2.49 13.09 -7.57
C TRP A 259 -1.64 14.30 -7.12
N LYS A 260 -2.25 15.32 -6.50
CA LYS A 260 -1.52 16.50 -6.00
C LYS A 260 -0.64 16.17 -4.79
N LYS A 261 -0.98 15.11 -4.04
CA LYS A 261 -0.33 14.74 -2.78
C LYS A 261 0.16 13.30 -2.74
N ASN A 262 -0.53 12.41 -3.46
CA ASN A 262 -0.28 10.98 -3.46
C ASN A 262 0.01 10.47 -4.87
N VAL A 263 0.67 9.33 -4.93
CA VAL A 263 1.02 8.65 -6.17
C VAL A 263 -0.25 8.20 -6.89
N VAL A 264 -0.28 8.44 -8.20
CA VAL A 264 -1.25 7.86 -9.10
C VAL A 264 -0.49 7.12 -10.19
N GLY A 265 -0.92 5.92 -10.52
CA GLY A 265 -0.31 5.12 -11.58
C GLY A 265 -1.35 4.30 -12.33
N GLY A 266 -0.86 3.35 -13.11
CA GLY A 266 -1.72 2.39 -13.79
C GLY A 266 -0.93 1.35 -14.54
N GLU A 267 -1.57 0.23 -14.79
CA GLU A 267 -1.16 -0.78 -15.74
C GLU A 267 -1.73 -0.41 -17.11
N MET A 268 -0.86 -0.37 -18.11
CA MET A 268 -1.30 -0.25 -19.50
C MET A 268 -1.83 -1.60 -19.96
N VAL A 269 -3.03 -1.62 -20.55
CA VAL A 269 -3.57 -2.83 -21.16
C VAL A 269 -2.57 -3.41 -22.18
N PRO A 270 -2.32 -4.73 -22.19
CA PRO A 270 -1.36 -5.37 -23.09
C PRO A 270 -1.56 -5.11 -24.58
#